data_AF-A0A1T1DY18-F1
#
_entry.id   AF-A0A1T1DY18-F1
#
_cell.length_a   1.000
_cell.length_b   1.000
_cell.length_c   1.000
_cell.angle_alpha   90.00
_cell.angle_beta   90.00
_cell.angle_gamma   90.00
#
_symmetry.space_group_name_H-M   'P 1'
#
loop_
_entity.id
_entity.type
_entity.pdbx_description
1 polymer ?
#
loop_
_entity_poly.entity_id
_entity_poly.type
_entity_poly.pdbx_seq_one_letter_code
_entity_poly.pdbx_strand_id
1 'polypeptide(L)'
;MNKALVNLNILILFGMSIASCSSKSESKEELIKVEEFSKKFVSEYLERRYMFSEASEMTEIEKKYFDDETVFDPIGDLDNPYFYIVKDFKIANVSLDEGFYSVRIEFKITEECKIDKDKITDIRCGKVDKSKKSNIGVKKTEQGLKIDFDFDSRIVGSKLFESYVKHNGYKVIR
;
A
#
# COMPACT_ATOMS: atom_id res chain seq x y z
N MET A 1 -3.67 -49.64 48.46
CA MET A 1 -3.15 -49.15 47.15
C MET A 1 -3.97 -47.94 46.71
N ASN A 2 -3.27 -46.83 46.57
CA ASN A 2 -3.66 -45.47 46.18
C ASN A 2 -4.85 -45.34 45.21
N LYS A 3 -6.03 -44.94 45.72
CA LYS A 3 -7.11 -44.33 44.91
C LYS A 3 -6.90 -42.83 44.65
N ALA A 4 -5.93 -42.20 45.32
CA ALA A 4 -5.61 -40.78 45.13
C ALA A 4 -4.72 -40.49 43.90
N LEU A 5 -4.06 -41.52 43.33
CA LEU A 5 -3.14 -41.32 42.20
C LEU A 5 -3.82 -41.21 40.83
N VAL A 6 -5.08 -41.66 40.72
CA VAL A 6 -5.77 -41.73 39.42
C VAL A 6 -6.49 -40.42 39.07
N ASN A 7 -6.84 -39.60 40.07
CA ASN A 7 -7.55 -38.34 39.85
C ASN A 7 -6.64 -37.13 39.57
N LEU A 8 -5.31 -37.24 39.73
CA LEU A 8 -4.39 -36.13 39.46
C LEU A 8 -3.91 -36.08 38.00
N ASN A 9 -4.02 -37.18 37.25
CA ASN A 9 -3.55 -37.24 35.86
C ASN A 9 -4.57 -36.75 34.82
N ILE A 10 -5.84 -36.54 35.19
CA ILE A 10 -6.86 -36.09 34.24
C ILE A 10 -6.96 -34.55 34.20
N LEU A 11 -6.55 -33.85 35.26
CA LEU A 11 -6.60 -32.37 35.31
C LEU A 11 -5.45 -31.68 34.57
N ILE A 12 -4.32 -32.35 34.35
CA ILE A 12 -3.17 -31.76 33.64
C ILE A 12 -3.35 -31.84 32.10
N LEU A 13 -4.18 -32.76 31.60
CA LEU A 13 -4.45 -32.91 30.17
C LEU A 13 -5.43 -31.88 29.60
N PHE A 14 -6.26 -31.25 30.43
CA PHE A 14 -7.16 -30.16 30.01
C PHE A 14 -6.53 -28.76 30.09
N GLY A 15 -5.36 -28.62 30.72
CA GLY A 15 -4.63 -27.34 30.79
C GLY A 15 -3.82 -27.02 29.53
N MET A 16 -3.50 -28.00 28.69
CA MET A 16 -2.66 -27.82 27.50
C MET A 16 -3.45 -27.56 26.20
N SER A 17 -4.78 -27.64 26.23
CA SER A 17 -5.60 -27.45 25.02
C SER A 17 -5.94 -25.98 24.73
N ILE A 18 -5.69 -25.06 25.67
CA ILE A 18 -6.13 -23.65 25.55
C ILE A 18 -5.04 -22.75 24.93
N ALA A 19 -3.77 -23.18 24.89
CA ALA A 19 -2.67 -22.34 24.40
C ALA A 19 -2.49 -22.33 22.87
N SER A 20 -3.20 -23.17 22.11
CA SER A 20 -3.00 -23.29 20.64
C SER A 20 -3.95 -22.44 19.78
N CYS A 21 -4.93 -21.75 20.40
CA CYS A 21 -5.81 -20.82 19.66
C CYS A 21 -5.33 -19.34 19.69
N SER A 22 -4.43 -18.97 20.61
CA SER A 22 -3.97 -17.59 20.78
C SER A 22 -3.15 -17.08 19.58
N SER A 23 -2.28 -17.91 19.02
CA SER A 23 -1.38 -17.51 17.92
C SER A 23 -2.08 -17.28 16.58
N LYS A 24 -3.20 -17.99 16.33
CA LYS A 24 -4.02 -17.79 15.12
C LYS A 24 -4.91 -16.56 15.20
N SER A 25 -5.39 -16.19 16.39
CA SER A 25 -6.18 -14.96 16.55
C SER A 25 -5.33 -13.71 16.48
N GLU A 26 -4.14 -13.71 17.10
CA GLU A 26 -3.20 -12.58 17.07
C GLU A 26 -2.73 -12.26 15.64
N SER A 27 -2.39 -13.28 14.85
CA SER A 27 -2.01 -13.08 13.44
C SER A 27 -3.14 -12.49 12.59
N LYS A 28 -4.40 -12.88 12.83
CA LYS A 28 -5.54 -12.32 12.09
C LYS A 28 -5.81 -10.86 12.45
N GLU A 29 -5.75 -10.49 13.72
CA GLU A 29 -5.96 -9.11 14.17
C GLU A 29 -4.87 -8.18 13.65
N GLU A 30 -3.62 -8.66 13.63
CA GLU A 30 -2.49 -7.90 13.09
C GLU A 30 -2.64 -7.65 11.59
N LEU A 31 -3.04 -8.65 10.80
CA LEU A 31 -3.28 -8.48 9.36
C LEU A 31 -4.41 -7.46 9.08
N ILE A 32 -5.46 -7.42 9.91
CA ILE A 32 -6.53 -6.41 9.80
C ILE A 32 -5.98 -5.01 10.06
N LYS A 33 -5.15 -4.83 11.10
CA LYS A 33 -4.52 -3.53 11.39
C LYS A 33 -3.63 -3.06 10.24
N VAL A 34 -2.88 -3.97 9.64
CA VAL A 34 -2.07 -3.67 8.45
C VAL A 34 -2.95 -3.28 7.26
N GLU A 35 -4.06 -4.00 7.02
CA GLU A 35 -5.01 -3.67 5.96
C GLU A 35 -5.61 -2.26 6.14
N GLU A 36 -6.05 -1.92 7.34
CA GLU A 36 -6.62 -0.60 7.65
C GLU A 36 -5.59 0.52 7.52
N PHE A 37 -4.37 0.30 8.02
CA PHE A 37 -3.26 1.22 7.87
C PHE A 37 -2.97 1.49 6.39
N SER A 38 -2.89 0.42 5.60
CA SER A 38 -2.61 0.46 4.16
C SER A 38 -3.70 1.18 3.38
N LYS A 39 -4.97 0.94 3.72
CA LYS A 39 -6.11 1.66 3.11
C LYS A 39 -6.00 3.16 3.33
N LYS A 40 -5.65 3.61 4.55
CA LYS A 40 -5.47 5.03 4.85
C LYS A 40 -4.31 5.62 4.06
N PHE A 41 -3.15 4.94 4.09
CA PHE A 41 -1.98 5.37 3.32
C PHE A 41 -2.29 5.53 1.83
N VAL A 42 -2.81 4.47 1.17
CA VAL A 42 -3.09 4.50 -0.27
C VAL A 42 -4.11 5.58 -0.61
N SER A 43 -5.15 5.78 0.21
CA SER A 43 -6.14 6.85 -0.03
C SER A 43 -5.51 8.24 -0.02
N GLU A 44 -4.60 8.52 0.91
CA GLU A 44 -3.89 9.80 1.00
C GLU A 44 -2.83 9.93 -0.11
N TYR A 45 -2.10 8.85 -0.39
CA TYR A 45 -0.98 8.84 -1.32
C TYR A 45 -1.42 8.88 -2.79
N LEU A 46 -2.66 8.50 -3.11
CA LEU A 46 -3.25 8.74 -4.43
C LEU A 46 -3.50 10.23 -4.71
N GLU A 47 -3.61 11.04 -3.67
CA GLU A 47 -3.83 12.49 -3.76
C GLU A 47 -2.56 13.31 -3.51
N ARG A 48 -1.48 12.69 -3.00
CA ARG A 48 -0.17 13.30 -2.79
C ARG A 48 0.95 12.26 -2.92
N ARG A 49 1.91 12.46 -3.82
CA ARG A 49 2.99 11.51 -4.07
C ARG A 49 4.21 12.22 -4.63
N TYR A 50 5.42 11.80 -4.24
CA TYR A 50 6.68 12.48 -4.57
C TYR A 50 6.90 12.83 -6.05
N MET A 51 6.39 12.01 -6.98
CA MET A 51 6.51 12.31 -8.41
C MET A 51 5.58 13.43 -8.90
N PHE A 52 4.51 13.71 -8.16
CA PHE A 52 3.42 14.59 -8.58
C PHE A 52 3.21 15.79 -7.65
N SER A 53 3.97 15.86 -6.56
CA SER A 53 3.77 16.80 -5.47
C SER A 53 5.10 17.47 -5.11
N GLU A 54 5.02 18.71 -4.66
CA GLU A 54 6.17 19.42 -4.10
C GLU A 54 6.63 18.75 -2.81
N ALA A 55 7.92 18.84 -2.47
CA ALA A 55 8.47 18.25 -1.26
C ALA A 55 7.73 18.72 0.01
N SER A 56 7.30 19.99 0.05
CA SER A 56 6.53 20.55 1.17
C SER A 56 5.13 19.93 1.34
N GLU A 57 4.55 19.37 0.28
CA GLU A 57 3.24 18.71 0.34
C GLU A 57 3.33 17.29 0.91
N MET A 58 4.53 16.71 0.91
CA MET A 58 4.80 15.34 1.36
C MET A 58 5.08 15.23 2.87
N THR A 59 5.42 16.33 3.54
CA THR A 59 5.84 16.35 4.96
C THR A 59 4.83 15.69 5.91
N GLU A 60 3.53 15.85 5.67
CA GLU A 60 2.51 15.23 6.51
C GLU A 60 2.44 13.71 6.30
N ILE A 61 2.60 13.25 5.06
CA ILE A 61 2.60 11.82 4.72
C ILE A 61 3.86 11.16 5.28
N GLU A 62 5.01 11.79 5.10
CA GLU A 62 6.30 11.37 5.66
C GLU A 62 6.20 11.08 7.14
N LYS A 63 5.82 12.10 7.91
CA LYS A 63 5.70 12.01 9.36
C LYS A 63 4.77 10.89 9.82
N LYS A 64 3.68 10.65 9.07
CA LYS A 64 2.64 9.72 9.46
C LYS A 64 2.96 8.28 9.07
N TYR A 65 3.52 8.08 7.87
CA TYR A 65 3.59 6.76 7.24
C TYR A 65 5.01 6.25 7.06
N PHE A 66 6.03 7.11 7.05
CA PHE A 66 7.41 6.72 6.79
C PHE A 66 8.23 6.75 8.08
N ASP A 67 9.27 5.94 8.14
CA ASP A 67 10.33 6.09 9.14
C ASP A 67 11.53 6.81 8.53
N ASP A 68 12.51 7.14 9.37
CA ASP A 68 13.69 7.90 8.97
C ASP A 68 14.58 7.15 7.97
N GLU A 69 14.39 5.83 7.82
CA GLU A 69 15.14 4.97 6.90
C GLU A 69 14.42 4.79 5.55
N THR A 70 13.14 5.16 5.46
CA THR A 70 12.35 5.00 4.24
C THR A 70 12.77 6.06 3.23
N VAL A 71 13.37 5.62 2.11
CA VAL A 71 13.78 6.51 1.01
C VAL A 71 13.06 6.07 -0.26
N PHE A 72 12.34 6.99 -0.88
CA PHE A 72 11.74 6.79 -2.20
C PHE A 72 12.58 7.53 -3.24
N ASP A 73 13.09 6.81 -4.23
CA ASP A 73 13.70 7.43 -5.40
C ASP A 73 12.60 7.74 -6.43
N PRO A 74 12.30 9.01 -6.74
CA PRO A 74 11.29 9.33 -7.73
C PRO A 74 11.75 8.86 -9.12
N ILE A 75 11.01 7.92 -9.70
CA ILE A 75 11.23 7.43 -11.07
C ILE A 75 11.10 8.62 -12.05
N GLY A 76 12.07 8.78 -12.97
CA GLY A 76 12.09 9.86 -13.95
C GLY A 76 10.97 9.75 -14.99
N ASP A 77 10.65 10.89 -15.61
CA ASP A 77 9.45 11.02 -16.46
C ASP A 77 9.43 10.09 -17.68
N LEU A 78 10.60 9.77 -18.23
CA LEU A 78 10.75 8.93 -19.42
C LEU A 78 11.03 7.45 -19.10
N ASP A 79 11.35 7.13 -17.85
CA ASP A 79 11.61 5.75 -17.40
C ASP A 79 10.30 4.94 -17.37
N ASN A 80 9.18 5.60 -17.09
CA ASN A 80 7.84 5.03 -17.22
C ASN A 80 6.83 6.07 -17.75
N PRO A 81 6.66 6.21 -19.09
CA PRO A 81 5.88 7.30 -19.66
C PRO A 81 4.35 7.16 -19.46
N TYR A 82 3.89 6.13 -18.74
CA TYR A 82 2.47 5.83 -18.57
C TYR A 82 1.97 6.27 -17.19
N PHE A 83 0.84 6.97 -17.17
CA PHE A 83 0.06 7.29 -15.97
C PHE A 83 -1.23 6.49 -15.99
N TYR A 84 -1.65 6.02 -14.82
CA TYR A 84 -2.85 5.22 -14.64
C TYR A 84 -3.79 5.98 -13.69
N ILE A 85 -4.83 6.59 -14.24
CA ILE A 85 -5.76 7.40 -13.46
C ILE A 85 -6.73 6.46 -12.76
N VAL A 86 -6.68 6.47 -11.43
CA VAL A 86 -7.49 5.59 -10.61
C VAL A 86 -8.83 6.24 -10.26
N LYS A 87 -9.89 5.43 -10.25
CA LYS A 87 -11.19 5.78 -9.69
C LYS A 87 -11.37 5.30 -8.25
N ASP A 88 -10.93 4.08 -7.99
CA ASP A 88 -11.08 3.42 -6.69
C ASP A 88 -10.04 2.30 -6.54
N PHE A 89 -9.86 1.79 -5.34
CA PHE A 89 -8.98 0.66 -5.06
C PHE A 89 -9.55 -0.24 -3.96
N LYS A 90 -9.02 -1.46 -3.89
CA LYS A 90 -9.25 -2.35 -2.75
C LYS A 90 -7.96 -3.06 -2.37
N ILE A 91 -7.82 -3.36 -1.08
CA ILE A 91 -6.83 -4.31 -0.63
C ILE A 91 -7.35 -5.72 -0.94
N ALA A 92 -6.60 -6.47 -1.74
CA ALA A 92 -6.97 -7.82 -2.16
C ALA A 92 -6.45 -8.89 -1.18
N ASN A 93 -5.28 -8.66 -0.57
CA ASN A 93 -4.66 -9.59 0.37
C ASN A 93 -3.62 -8.86 1.22
N VAL A 94 -3.45 -9.29 2.47
CA VAL A 94 -2.28 -8.98 3.30
C VAL A 94 -1.62 -10.30 3.69
N SER A 95 -0.33 -10.45 3.38
CA SER A 95 0.49 -11.59 3.79
C SER A 95 1.74 -11.11 4.50
N LEU A 96 2.31 -11.96 5.36
CA LEU A 96 3.64 -11.74 5.90
C LEU A 96 4.64 -12.35 4.92
N ASP A 97 5.49 -11.52 4.31
CA ASP A 97 6.65 -11.92 3.54
C ASP A 97 7.91 -11.67 4.39
N GLU A 98 9.09 -12.10 3.94
CA GLU A 98 10.32 -12.09 4.75
C GLU A 98 10.67 -10.68 5.28
N GLY A 99 10.31 -10.41 6.55
CA GLY A 99 10.64 -9.17 7.26
C GLY A 99 9.59 -8.05 7.17
N PHE A 100 8.54 -8.19 6.37
CA PHE A 100 7.50 -7.16 6.18
C PHE A 100 6.15 -7.75 5.79
N TYR A 101 5.06 -6.99 5.96
CA TYR A 101 3.75 -7.33 5.44
C TYR A 101 3.61 -6.86 3.99
N SER A 102 3.35 -7.81 3.10
CA SER A 102 3.08 -7.59 1.68
C SER A 102 1.59 -7.37 1.48
N VAL A 103 1.23 -6.17 1.02
CA VAL A 103 -0.16 -5.75 0.87
C VAL A 103 -0.48 -5.62 -0.61
N ARG A 104 -1.28 -6.56 -1.12
CA ARG A 104 -1.70 -6.57 -2.52
C ARG A 104 -2.88 -5.64 -2.73
N ILE A 105 -2.77 -4.75 -3.71
CA ILE A 105 -3.76 -3.73 -4.04
C ILE A 105 -4.28 -3.97 -5.45
N GLU A 106 -5.60 -3.87 -5.63
CA GLU A 106 -6.25 -3.83 -6.94
C GLU A 106 -6.83 -2.43 -7.18
N PHE A 107 -6.26 -1.71 -8.14
CA PHE A 107 -6.69 -0.38 -8.55
C PHE A 107 -7.62 -0.47 -9.76
N LYS A 108 -8.78 0.20 -9.69
CA LYS A 108 -9.69 0.37 -10.83
C LYS A 108 -9.27 1.60 -11.64
N ILE A 109 -8.74 1.37 -12.84
CA ILE A 109 -8.24 2.41 -13.73
C ILE A 109 -9.34 2.86 -14.69
N THR A 110 -9.53 4.17 -14.82
CA THR A 110 -10.50 4.78 -15.73
C THR A 110 -9.88 5.46 -16.94
N GLU A 111 -8.63 5.91 -16.82
CA GLU A 111 -7.88 6.48 -17.95
C GLU A 111 -6.44 5.98 -17.89
N GLU A 112 -5.89 5.67 -19.07
CA GLU A 112 -4.45 5.50 -19.25
C GLU A 112 -3.92 6.64 -20.08
N CYS A 113 -2.93 7.33 -19.53
CA CYS A 113 -2.29 8.46 -20.17
C CYS A 113 -0.84 8.10 -20.48
N LYS A 114 -0.31 8.62 -21.60
CA LYS A 114 1.06 8.39 -22.02
C LYS A 114 1.69 9.70 -22.50
N ILE A 115 2.90 10.01 -22.04
CA ILE A 115 3.71 11.07 -22.64
C ILE A 115 4.03 10.70 -24.09
N ASP A 116 3.74 11.62 -25.01
CA ASP A 116 4.11 11.50 -26.41
C ASP A 116 5.64 11.66 -26.53
N LYS A 117 6.33 10.61 -26.98
CA LYS A 117 7.79 10.62 -27.08
C LYS A 117 8.30 11.55 -28.17
N ASP A 118 7.49 11.78 -29.20
CA ASP A 118 7.85 12.68 -30.32
C ASP A 118 7.58 14.14 -29.94
N LYS A 119 6.72 14.36 -28.95
CA LYS A 119 6.40 15.69 -28.42
C LYS A 119 6.14 15.61 -26.92
N ILE A 120 7.22 15.64 -26.14
CA ILE A 120 7.20 15.41 -24.69
C ILE A 120 6.30 16.36 -23.89
N THR A 121 5.83 17.47 -24.48
CA THR A 121 4.85 18.38 -23.87
C THR A 121 3.41 17.86 -23.94
N ASP A 122 3.14 16.80 -24.70
CA ASP A 122 1.79 16.31 -24.93
C ASP A 122 1.59 14.97 -24.21
N ILE A 123 0.46 14.84 -23.52
CA ILE A 123 0.04 13.60 -22.86
C ILE A 123 -1.25 13.13 -23.52
N ARG A 124 -1.23 11.92 -24.08
CA ARG A 124 -2.41 11.30 -24.71
C ARG A 124 -3.08 10.35 -23.74
N CYS A 125 -4.35 10.59 -23.45
CA CYS A 125 -5.16 9.80 -22.54
C CYS A 125 -6.26 9.05 -23.30
N GLY A 126 -6.51 7.80 -22.91
CA GLY A 126 -7.62 7.00 -23.40
C GLY A 126 -8.43 6.44 -22.25
N LYS A 127 -9.77 6.46 -22.37
CA LYS A 127 -10.65 5.83 -21.39
C LYS A 127 -10.49 4.32 -21.41
N VAL A 128 -10.42 3.72 -20.24
CA VAL A 128 -10.34 2.27 -20.03
C VAL A 128 -11.27 1.86 -18.89
N ASP A 129 -11.57 0.56 -18.78
CA ASP A 129 -12.17 -0.02 -17.57
C ASP A 129 -11.41 -1.31 -17.26
N LYS A 130 -10.34 -1.19 -16.47
CA LYS A 130 -9.51 -2.34 -16.12
C LYS A 130 -8.96 -2.26 -14.70
N SER A 131 -8.61 -3.43 -14.16
CA SER A 131 -7.94 -3.55 -12.87
C SER A 131 -6.44 -3.64 -13.06
N LYS A 132 -5.67 -2.89 -12.27
CA LYS A 132 -4.21 -2.97 -12.20
C LYS A 132 -3.78 -3.40 -10.81
N LYS A 133 -3.00 -4.47 -10.74
CA LYS A 133 -2.46 -5.01 -9.49
C LYS A 133 -1.14 -4.31 -9.15
N SER A 134 -0.94 -4.03 -7.88
CA SER A 134 0.34 -3.58 -7.34
C SER A 134 0.45 -3.97 -5.87
N ASN A 135 1.60 -3.74 -5.26
CA ASN A 135 1.86 -4.08 -3.87
C ASN A 135 2.49 -2.88 -3.16
N ILE A 136 2.29 -2.82 -1.84
CA ILE A 136 3.11 -2.02 -0.93
C ILE A 136 3.69 -2.92 0.15
N GLY A 137 4.82 -2.52 0.70
CA GLY A 137 5.41 -3.14 1.88
C GLY A 137 5.05 -2.35 3.12
N VAL A 138 4.68 -3.04 4.18
CA VAL A 138 4.46 -2.44 5.51
C VAL A 138 5.35 -3.14 6.50
N LYS A 139 6.20 -2.40 7.22
CA LYS A 139 7.03 -2.93 8.31
C LYS A 139 6.49 -2.48 9.67
N LYS A 140 6.80 -3.27 10.69
CA LYS A 140 6.53 -2.93 12.08
C LYS A 140 7.80 -2.35 12.70
N THR A 141 7.68 -1.13 13.22
CA THR A 141 8.77 -0.39 13.86
C THR A 141 8.41 -0.08 15.30
N GLU A 142 9.36 0.48 16.07
CA GLU A 142 9.08 1.00 17.42
C GLU A 142 8.04 2.13 17.41
N GLN A 143 7.90 2.85 16.29
CA GLN A 143 6.92 3.91 16.08
C GLN A 143 5.55 3.39 15.58
N GLY A 144 5.39 2.07 15.44
CA GLY A 144 4.20 1.43 14.88
C GLY A 144 4.39 0.97 13.43
N LEU A 145 3.29 0.84 12.69
CA LEU A 145 3.32 0.43 11.28
C LEU A 145 3.86 1.56 10.40
N LYS A 146 4.76 1.24 9.49
CA LYS A 146 5.39 2.16 8.54
C LYS A 146 5.45 1.52 7.15
N ILE A 147 5.43 2.36 6.11
CA ILE A 147 5.60 1.91 4.74
C ILE A 147 7.08 1.59 4.53
N ASP A 148 7.35 0.41 4.00
CA ASP A 148 8.70 -0.04 3.64
C ASP A 148 9.01 0.28 2.18
N PHE A 149 8.04 0.04 1.29
CA PHE A 149 8.08 0.45 -0.11
C PHE A 149 6.67 0.74 -0.65
N ASP A 150 6.57 1.64 -1.63
CA ASP A 150 5.33 2.05 -2.27
C ASP A 150 5.07 1.25 -3.56
N PHE A 151 4.01 1.59 -4.28
CA PHE A 151 3.65 0.91 -5.52
C PHE A 151 4.37 1.50 -6.74
N ASP A 152 5.07 0.64 -7.49
CA ASP A 152 5.99 0.96 -8.60
C ASP A 152 5.38 1.66 -9.83
N SER A 153 4.05 1.78 -9.91
CA SER A 153 3.35 2.34 -11.06
C SER A 153 2.91 3.76 -10.78
N ARG A 154 2.96 4.67 -11.78
CA ARG A 154 2.34 6.01 -11.76
C ARG A 154 0.81 5.96 -11.72
N ILE A 155 0.30 5.28 -10.70
CA ILE A 155 -1.10 5.20 -10.33
C ILE A 155 -1.37 6.43 -9.47
N VAL A 156 -2.36 7.21 -9.88
CA VAL A 156 -2.59 8.54 -9.32
C VAL A 156 -4.07 8.90 -9.38
N GLY A 157 -4.55 9.62 -8.38
CA GLY A 157 -5.89 10.20 -8.37
C GLY A 157 -6.04 11.26 -9.46
N SER A 158 -7.25 11.42 -9.99
CA SER A 158 -7.52 12.38 -11.06
C SER A 158 -7.13 13.82 -10.70
N LYS A 159 -7.33 14.24 -9.44
CA LYS A 159 -6.99 15.60 -9.00
C LYS A 159 -5.49 15.86 -9.01
N LEU A 160 -4.71 14.92 -8.46
CA LEU A 160 -3.25 15.03 -8.42
C LEU A 160 -2.66 15.03 -9.83
N PHE A 161 -3.16 14.17 -10.72
CA PHE A 161 -2.76 14.16 -12.12
C PHE A 161 -3.00 15.51 -12.82
N GLU A 162 -4.20 16.09 -12.67
CA GLU A 162 -4.53 17.38 -13.28
C GLU A 162 -3.67 18.52 -12.72
N SER A 163 -3.36 18.48 -11.42
CA SER A 163 -2.44 19.44 -10.78
C SER A 163 -1.03 19.34 -11.39
N TYR A 164 -0.51 18.11 -11.51
CA TYR A 164 0.79 17.83 -12.11
C TYR A 164 0.88 18.31 -13.56
N VAL A 165 -0.13 17.98 -14.37
CA VAL A 165 -0.24 18.39 -15.77
C VAL A 165 -0.17 19.91 -15.90
N LYS A 166 -0.95 20.62 -15.06
CA LYS A 166 -1.03 22.08 -15.08
C LYS A 166 0.29 22.71 -14.65
N HIS A 167 0.90 22.23 -13.58
CA HIS A 167 2.16 22.76 -13.05
C HIS A 167 3.28 22.64 -14.09
N ASN A 168 3.37 21.50 -14.77
CA ASN A 168 4.42 21.22 -15.75
C ASN A 168 4.10 21.70 -17.17
N GLY A 169 2.94 22.34 -17.39
CA GLY A 169 2.57 22.88 -18.69
C GLY A 169 2.29 21.83 -19.76
N TYR A 170 1.92 20.60 -19.38
CA TYR A 170 1.55 19.56 -20.32
C TYR A 170 0.22 19.86 -21.01
N LYS A 171 0.13 19.51 -22.30
CA LYS A 171 -1.12 19.50 -23.04
C LYS A 171 -1.73 18.10 -23.01
N VAL A 172 -2.87 17.95 -22.35
CA VAL A 172 -3.62 16.68 -22.35
C VAL A 172 -4.53 16.58 -23.57
N ILE A 173 -4.45 15.45 -24.27
CA ILE A 173 -5.26 15.08 -25.43
C ILE A 173 -6.10 13.87 -25.01
N ARG A 174 -7.43 14.02 -25.00
CA ARG A 174 -8.41 12.98 -24.62
C ARG A 174 -9.28 12.57 -25.81
#